data_AF-A0A6B3DNE9-F1
#
_entry.id   AF-A0A6B3DNE9-F1
#
_cell.length_a   1.000
_cell.length_b   1.000
_cell.length_c   1.000
_cell.angle_alpha   90.00
_cell.angle_beta   90.00
_cell.angle_gamma   90.00
#
_symmetry.space_group_name_H-M   'P 1'
#
loop_
_entity.id
_entity.type
_entity.pdbx_description
1 polymer ?
#
loop_
_entity_poly.entity_id
_entity_poly.type
_entity_poly.pdbx_seq_one_letter_code
_entity_poly.pdbx_strand_id
1 'polypeptide(L)'
;RDSGWDPATLGLPAGHEPGLAVADDLTRWQDLGAGVDGVFVGLSEHGDVTARVAAVEHSGCHYDGDRAYAAGPWHGRVRAWSGCPGGGLLTEAALVPAGTAGQPQVYVQVRRQGGDDPTDRILRSLQVTRTR
;
A
#
# COMPACT_ATOMS: atom_id res chain seq x y z
N ARG A 1 -14.48 -1.90 -0.38
CA ARG A 1 -14.69 -3.12 0.43
C ARG A 1 -13.85 -3.00 1.70
N ASP A 2 -14.51 -3.05 2.84
CA ASP A 2 -13.89 -3.09 4.18
C ASP A 2 -14.14 -4.49 4.74
N SER A 3 -13.25 -5.42 4.43
CA SER A 3 -13.39 -6.84 4.80
C SER A 3 -12.15 -7.36 5.48
N GLY A 4 -11.31 -6.46 5.99
CA GLY A 4 -9.97 -6.79 6.45
C GLY A 4 -9.03 -7.27 5.34
N TRP A 5 -7.85 -7.73 5.76
CA TRP A 5 -6.84 -8.37 4.91
C TRP A 5 -6.01 -9.37 5.72
N ASP A 6 -5.29 -10.24 5.00
CA ASP A 6 -4.31 -11.15 5.59
C ASP A 6 -2.89 -10.62 5.34
N PRO A 7 -2.15 -10.17 6.38
CA PRO A 7 -0.79 -9.68 6.24
C PRO A 7 0.20 -10.68 5.63
N ALA A 8 -0.12 -11.98 5.62
CA ALA A 8 0.69 -12.99 4.94
C ALA A 8 0.86 -12.72 3.44
N THR A 9 -0.03 -11.97 2.78
CA THR A 9 0.15 -11.57 1.37
C THR A 9 1.36 -10.67 1.16
N LEU A 10 1.84 -10.01 2.23
CA LEU A 10 3.07 -9.21 2.26
C LEU A 10 4.23 -9.97 2.95
N GLY A 11 4.04 -11.25 3.29
CA GLY A 11 5.01 -12.06 4.02
C GLY A 11 5.08 -11.77 5.52
N LEU A 12 4.11 -11.08 6.09
CA LEU A 12 3.96 -10.90 7.53
C LEU A 12 3.30 -12.14 8.18
N PRO A 13 3.21 -12.23 9.52
CA PRO A 13 2.43 -13.29 10.16
C PRO A 13 0.99 -13.30 9.64
N ALA A 14 0.47 -14.50 9.37
CA ALA A 14 -0.90 -14.66 8.90
C ALA A 14 -1.91 -14.16 9.94
N GLY A 15 -3.01 -13.58 9.47
CA GLY A 15 -4.02 -13.03 10.35
C GLY A 15 -5.21 -12.43 9.62
N HIS A 16 -6.06 -11.74 10.36
CA HIS A 16 -7.15 -10.94 9.82
C HIS A 16 -7.09 -9.56 10.45
N GLU A 17 -6.50 -8.62 9.71
CA GLU A 17 -6.26 -7.26 10.17
C GLU A 17 -7.17 -6.27 9.44
N PRO A 18 -7.40 -5.05 9.98
CA PRO A 18 -8.21 -4.04 9.32
C PRO A 18 -7.64 -3.67 7.94
N GLY A 19 -8.52 -3.57 6.94
CA GLY A 19 -8.12 -3.32 5.56
C GLY A 19 -9.26 -2.81 4.69
N LEU A 20 -8.99 -1.76 3.92
CA LEU A 20 -9.93 -1.07 3.04
C LEU A 20 -9.40 -1.03 1.61
N ALA A 21 -10.16 -1.57 0.66
CA ALA A 21 -9.92 -1.43 -0.77
C ALA A 21 -10.98 -0.52 -1.42
N VAL A 22 -10.54 0.43 -2.23
CA VAL A 22 -11.38 1.26 -3.10
C VAL A 22 -10.81 1.18 -4.50
N ALA A 23 -11.57 0.61 -5.43
CA ALA A 23 -11.15 0.45 -6.82
C ALA A 23 -12.37 0.53 -7.74
N ASP A 24 -12.13 0.83 -9.01
CA ASP A 24 -13.13 0.80 -10.08
C ASP A 24 -13.69 -0.62 -10.30
N ASP A 25 -12.88 -1.65 -10.11
CA ASP A 25 -13.27 -3.05 -10.15
C ASP A 25 -12.65 -3.86 -9.00
N LEU A 26 -13.38 -3.94 -7.88
CA LEU A 26 -12.95 -4.70 -6.70
C LEU A 26 -12.89 -6.22 -6.92
N THR A 27 -13.54 -6.74 -7.97
CA THR A 27 -13.52 -8.18 -8.26
C THR A 27 -12.21 -8.61 -8.91
N ARG A 28 -11.53 -7.69 -9.61
CA ARG A 28 -10.24 -7.91 -10.24
C ARG A 28 -9.05 -7.32 -9.49
N TRP A 29 -9.29 -6.76 -8.28
CA TRP A 29 -8.23 -6.15 -7.46
C TRP A 29 -7.05 -7.08 -7.15
N GLN A 30 -7.28 -8.39 -7.00
CA GLN A 30 -6.18 -9.33 -6.70
C GLN A 30 -5.36 -9.73 -7.93
N ASP A 31 -5.88 -9.45 -9.14
CA ASP A 31 -5.16 -9.68 -10.38
C ASP A 31 -4.34 -8.44 -10.72
N LEU A 32 -3.03 -8.47 -10.46
CA LEU A 32 -2.11 -7.38 -10.80
C LEU A 32 -1.99 -7.16 -12.32
N GLY A 33 -2.36 -8.15 -13.14
CA GLY A 33 -2.42 -8.04 -14.60
C GLY A 33 -3.68 -7.36 -15.13
N ALA A 34 -4.68 -7.15 -14.28
CA ALA A 34 -5.90 -6.45 -14.65
C ALA A 34 -5.67 -4.93 -14.69
N GLY A 35 -6.24 -4.26 -15.70
CA GLY A 35 -6.37 -2.80 -15.70
C GLY A 35 -7.39 -2.36 -14.65
N VAL A 36 -6.91 -2.01 -13.46
CA VAL A 36 -7.70 -1.59 -12.30
C VAL A 36 -7.04 -0.34 -11.71
N ASP A 37 -7.85 0.69 -11.51
CA ASP A 37 -7.44 1.91 -10.81
C ASP A 37 -7.99 1.86 -9.38
N GLY A 38 -7.12 2.00 -8.39
CA GLY A 38 -7.57 1.97 -7.00
C GLY A 38 -6.48 2.06 -5.95
N VAL A 39 -6.94 2.08 -4.70
CA VAL A 39 -6.12 2.13 -3.50
C VAL A 39 -6.56 1.03 -2.54
N PHE A 40 -5.57 0.39 -1.94
CA PHE A 40 -5.74 -0.47 -0.78
C PHE A 40 -4.95 0.10 0.39
N VAL A 41 -5.53 0.04 1.59
CA VAL A 41 -4.89 0.40 2.86
C VAL A 41 -5.10 -0.77 3.82
N GLY A 42 -4.01 -1.33 4.33
CA GLY A 42 -4.02 -2.39 5.34
C GLY A 42 -3.25 -1.95 6.59
N LEU A 43 -3.82 -2.21 7.77
CA LEU A 43 -3.11 -2.05 9.04
C LEU A 43 -2.42 -3.35 9.42
N SER A 44 -1.27 -3.27 10.08
CA SER A 44 -0.65 -4.41 10.74
C SER A 44 -0.22 -4.01 12.15
N GLU A 45 -0.71 -4.72 13.15
CA GLU A 45 -0.24 -4.56 14.53
C GLU A 45 1.08 -5.29 14.78
N HIS A 46 1.36 -6.31 13.96
CA HIS A 46 2.48 -7.23 14.13
C HIS A 46 3.46 -7.21 12.95
N GLY A 47 4.70 -7.61 13.22
CA GLY A 47 5.77 -7.69 12.23
C GLY A 47 6.36 -6.32 11.86
N ASP A 48 7.06 -6.25 10.73
CA ASP A 48 7.71 -5.04 10.21
C ASP A 48 7.27 -4.81 8.76
N VAL A 49 6.24 -3.99 8.59
CA VAL A 49 5.69 -3.61 7.28
C VAL A 49 6.75 -2.90 6.44
N THR A 50 7.59 -2.08 7.09
CA THR A 50 8.64 -1.32 6.38
C THR A 50 9.66 -2.24 5.76
N ALA A 51 10.15 -3.23 6.51
CA ALA A 51 11.07 -4.23 5.99
C ALA A 51 10.44 -5.05 4.86
N ARG A 52 9.16 -5.42 4.98
CA ARG A 52 8.47 -6.20 3.94
C ARG A 52 8.24 -5.41 2.67
N VAL A 53 7.78 -4.17 2.74
CA VAL A 53 7.68 -3.28 1.57
C VAL A 53 9.05 -3.01 0.97
N ALA A 54 10.12 -2.89 1.78
CA ALA A 54 11.48 -2.72 1.24
C ALA A 54 11.99 -3.94 0.47
N ALA A 55 11.45 -5.14 0.73
CA ALA A 55 11.88 -6.39 0.12
C ALA A 55 10.92 -6.96 -0.93
N VAL A 56 9.72 -6.38 -1.08
CA VAL A 56 8.71 -6.87 -2.03
C VAL A 56 9.21 -6.70 -3.47
N GLU A 57 8.96 -7.71 -4.30
CA GLU A 57 9.30 -7.70 -5.71
C GLU A 57 8.07 -8.12 -6.51
N HIS A 58 7.84 -7.47 -7.65
CA HIS A 58 6.71 -7.74 -8.52
C HIS A 58 7.20 -8.30 -9.85
N SER A 59 7.03 -9.61 -10.03
CA SER A 59 7.44 -10.29 -11.26
C SER A 59 6.71 -9.68 -12.47
N GLY A 60 7.48 -9.31 -13.49
CA GLY A 60 6.95 -8.70 -14.72
C GLY A 60 6.69 -7.19 -14.62
N CYS A 61 6.94 -6.56 -13.48
CA CYS A 61 7.00 -5.10 -13.37
C CYS A 61 8.45 -4.61 -13.44
N HIS A 62 8.64 -3.39 -13.94
CA HIS A 62 9.90 -2.65 -13.83
C HIS A 62 9.92 -1.86 -12.53
N TYR A 63 11.01 -1.94 -11.76
CA TYR A 63 11.19 -1.13 -10.56
C TYR A 63 11.70 0.26 -10.92
N ASP A 64 10.90 1.30 -10.61
CA ASP A 64 11.22 2.69 -10.94
C ASP A 64 12.04 3.38 -9.83
N GLY A 65 12.08 2.79 -8.64
CA GLY A 65 12.85 3.29 -7.50
C GLY A 65 12.04 3.47 -6.22
N ASP A 66 12.71 4.01 -5.21
CA ASP A 66 12.10 4.36 -3.92
C ASP A 66 12.50 5.74 -3.43
N ARG A 67 11.68 6.26 -2.51
CA ARG A 67 11.96 7.48 -1.78
C ARG A 67 11.45 7.40 -0.35
N ALA A 68 12.10 8.16 0.53
CA ALA A 68 11.54 8.46 1.84
C ALA A 68 10.27 9.30 1.69
N TYR A 69 9.32 9.07 2.59
CA TYR A 69 8.10 9.85 2.72
C TYR A 69 8.03 10.43 4.13
N ALA A 70 7.76 11.73 4.22
CA ALA A 70 7.54 12.44 5.48
C ALA A 70 6.60 13.61 5.24
N ALA A 71 5.30 13.40 5.47
CA ALA A 71 4.31 14.46 5.36
C ALA A 71 3.03 14.12 6.15
N GLY A 72 2.41 15.15 6.73
CA GLY A 72 1.23 14.97 7.57
C GLY A 72 1.56 14.14 8.83
N PRO A 73 0.69 13.22 9.25
CA PRO A 73 0.92 12.41 10.45
C PRO A 73 1.85 11.21 10.21
N TRP A 74 2.40 11.04 9.01
CA TRP A 74 3.07 9.83 8.58
C TRP A 74 4.53 10.10 8.16
N HIS A 75 5.40 9.14 8.47
CA HIS A 75 6.66 8.95 7.76
C HIS A 75 6.80 7.51 7.29
N GLY A 76 7.71 7.27 6.34
CA GLY A 76 7.91 5.94 5.81
C GLY A 76 8.67 5.91 4.49
N ARG A 77 8.36 4.92 3.66
CA ARG A 77 8.96 4.72 2.34
C ARG A 77 7.88 4.49 1.30
N VAL A 78 8.10 5.03 0.11
CA VAL A 78 7.28 4.79 -1.08
C VAL A 78 8.17 4.16 -2.14
N ARG A 79 7.70 3.07 -2.75
CA ARG A 79 8.33 2.36 -3.86
C ARG A 79 7.40 2.40 -5.07
N ALA A 80 7.97 2.52 -6.26
CA ALA A 80 7.20 2.62 -7.50
C ALA A 80 7.66 1.59 -8.53
N TRP A 81 6.69 1.12 -9.31
CA TRP A 81 6.88 0.21 -10.42
C TRP A 81 6.03 0.64 -11.62
N SER A 82 6.56 0.38 -12.80
CA SER A 82 5.90 0.61 -14.08
C SER A 82 5.99 -0.61 -14.97
N GLY A 83 5.29 -0.59 -16.10
CA GLY A 83 5.35 -1.68 -17.07
C GLY A 83 4.88 -3.03 -16.53
N CYS A 84 4.05 -3.02 -15.47
CA CYS A 84 3.45 -4.22 -14.92
C CYS A 84 2.59 -4.93 -15.98
N PRO A 85 2.34 -6.25 -15.85
CA PRO A 85 1.39 -6.94 -16.70
C PRO A 85 0.06 -6.17 -16.80
N GLY A 86 -0.49 -6.06 -18.01
CA GLY A 86 -1.66 -5.20 -18.26
C GLY A 86 -1.36 -3.72 -18.46
N GLY A 87 -0.09 -3.28 -18.41
CA GLY A 87 0.32 -1.90 -18.65
C GLY A 87 0.20 -0.98 -17.42
N GLY A 88 0.03 -1.56 -16.23
CA GLY A 88 -0.23 -0.82 -15.00
C GLY A 88 1.00 -0.14 -14.39
N LEU A 89 0.71 0.89 -13.60
CA LEU A 89 1.60 1.54 -12.65
C LEU A 89 1.22 1.06 -11.24
N LEU A 90 2.22 0.75 -10.44
CA LEU A 90 2.05 0.30 -9.06
C LEU A 90 2.90 1.15 -8.13
N THR A 91 2.32 1.54 -7.00
CA THR A 91 3.03 2.23 -5.93
C THR A 91 2.68 1.59 -4.61
N GLU A 92 3.69 1.34 -3.79
CA GLU A 92 3.53 0.72 -2.48
C GLU A 92 4.23 1.56 -1.42
N ALA A 93 3.55 1.76 -0.29
CA ALA A 93 4.09 2.51 0.82
C ALA A 93 3.98 1.72 2.12
N ALA A 94 5.03 1.80 2.92
CA ALA A 94 4.99 1.45 4.33
C ALA A 94 5.05 2.75 5.13
N LEU A 95 4.07 2.97 6.01
CA LEU A 95 3.96 4.17 6.82
C LEU A 95 3.85 3.81 8.29
N VAL A 96 4.42 4.67 9.12
CA VAL A 96 4.22 4.65 10.56
C VAL A 96 3.94 6.07 11.07
N PRO A 97 3.24 6.23 12.21
CA PRO A 97 2.88 7.57 12.68
C PRO A 97 4.12 8.32 13.18
N ALA A 98 4.24 9.60 12.81
CA ALA A 98 5.44 10.41 13.05
C ALA A 98 5.75 10.73 14.53
N GLY A 99 4.80 10.54 15.44
CA GLY A 99 4.93 10.88 16.87
C GLY A 99 4.59 9.75 17.84
N THR A 100 4.51 8.50 17.39
CA THR A 100 4.21 7.34 18.25
C THR A 100 5.36 6.33 18.22
N ALA A 101 5.24 5.23 18.97
CA ALA A 101 6.17 4.08 18.91
C ALA A 101 6.12 3.30 17.57
N GLY A 102 5.70 3.95 16.47
CA GLY A 102 5.66 3.36 15.13
C GLY A 102 4.46 2.45 14.86
N GLN A 103 3.36 2.56 15.61
CA GLN A 103 2.21 1.65 15.54
C GLN A 103 0.86 2.40 15.50
N PRO A 104 -0.17 1.92 14.77
CA PRO A 104 -0.11 0.75 13.88
C PRO A 104 0.75 1.05 12.65
N GLN A 105 1.33 0.00 12.07
CA GLN A 105 2.03 0.12 10.79
C GLN A 105 1.00 0.02 9.66
N VAL A 106 1.19 0.82 8.61
CA VAL A 106 0.24 0.90 7.49
C VAL A 106 0.93 0.50 6.20
N TYR A 107 0.32 -0.42 5.48
CA TYR A 107 0.65 -0.73 4.10
C TYR A 107 -0.37 -0.06 3.18
N VAL A 108 0.11 0.67 2.18
CA VAL A 108 -0.73 1.28 1.15
C VAL A 108 -0.29 0.77 -0.22
N GLN A 109 -1.23 0.34 -1.04
CA GLN A 109 -1.01 -0.01 -2.44
C GLN A 109 -1.87 0.89 -3.32
N VAL A 110 -1.27 1.51 -4.33
CA VAL A 110 -1.96 2.34 -5.33
C VAL A 110 -1.71 1.74 -6.70
N ARG A 111 -2.77 1.38 -7.41
CA ARG A 111 -2.75 0.84 -8.77
C ARG A 111 -3.34 1.86 -9.73
N ARG A 112 -2.67 2.07 -10.87
CA ARG A 112 -3.10 3.03 -11.90
C ARG A 112 -2.85 2.48 -13.30
N GLN A 113 -3.58 2.98 -14.29
CA GLN A 113 -3.34 2.73 -15.73
C GLN A 113 -2.69 3.92 -16.46
N GLY A 114 -2.47 5.04 -15.77
CA GLY A 114 -1.84 6.24 -16.33
C GLY A 114 -2.20 7.50 -15.55
N GLY A 115 -1.91 8.66 -16.15
CA GLY A 115 -2.20 9.97 -15.56
C GLY A 115 -1.26 10.37 -14.41
N ASP A 116 -1.59 11.48 -13.76
CA ASP A 116 -0.81 12.02 -12.64
C ASP A 116 -0.71 11.02 -11.48
N ASP A 117 0.36 11.11 -10.70
CA ASP A 117 0.54 10.31 -9.48
C ASP A 117 -0.17 10.93 -8.27
N PRO A 118 -1.29 10.35 -7.79
CA PRO A 118 -2.02 10.87 -6.65
C PRO A 118 -1.42 10.43 -5.31
N THR A 119 -0.34 9.62 -5.29
CA THR A 119 0.16 8.94 -4.09
C THR A 119 0.36 9.91 -2.94
N ASP A 120 1.13 10.99 -3.11
CA ASP A 120 1.41 11.93 -2.01
C ASP A 120 0.14 12.62 -1.49
N ARG A 121 -0.85 12.85 -2.35
CA ARG A 121 -2.14 13.41 -1.92
C ARG A 121 -2.92 12.40 -1.09
N ILE A 122 -2.97 11.14 -1.54
CA ILE A 122 -3.60 10.04 -0.81
C ILE A 122 -2.95 9.89 0.56
N LEU A 123 -1.63 9.71 0.60
CA LEU A 123 -0.88 9.48 1.85
C LEU A 123 -0.99 10.64 2.83
N ARG A 124 -1.01 11.89 2.34
CA ARG A 124 -1.21 13.08 3.19
C ARG A 124 -2.61 13.13 3.79
N SER A 125 -3.62 12.68 3.05
CA SER A 125 -5.02 12.68 3.49
C SER A 125 -5.39 11.48 4.37
N LEU A 126 -4.53 10.46 4.42
CA LEU A 126 -4.81 9.23 5.14
C LEU A 126 -4.94 9.49 6.64
N GLN A 127 -6.09 9.11 7.19
CA GLN A 127 -6.35 9.13 8.62
C GLN A 127 -6.68 7.70 9.08
N VAL A 128 -5.99 7.25 10.12
CA VAL A 128 -6.27 5.99 10.80
C VAL A 128 -6.80 6.32 12.19
N THR A 129 -8.08 6.10 12.40
CA THR A 129 -8.73 6.28 13.69
C THR A 129 -8.95 4.91 14.32
N ARG A 130 -8.40 4.69 15.52
CA ARG A 130 -8.83 3.57 16.36
C ARG A 130 -10.11 3.96 17.08
N THR A 131 -11.21 3.27 16.82
CA THR A 131 -12.37 3.28 17.71
C THR A 131 -11.97 2.60 19.02
N ARG A 132 -12.20 3.29 20.14
CA ARG A 132 -12.01 2.72 21.48
C ARG A 132 -13.13 1.75 21.83
#